data_AF-A0A520DY86-F1
#
_entry.id   AF-A0A520DY86-F1
#
_cell.length_a   1.000
_cell.length_b   1.000
_cell.length_c   1.000
_cell.angle_alpha   90.00
_cell.angle_beta   90.00
_cell.angle_gamma   90.00
#
_symmetry.space_group_name_H-M   'P 1'
#
loop_
_entity.id
_entity.type
_entity.pdbx_description
1 polymer ?
#
loop_
_entity_poly.entity_id
_entity_poly.type
_entity_poly.pdbx_seq_one_letter_code
_entity_poly.pdbx_strand_id
1 'polypeptide(L)'
;NCIHPTPDEPGYARAEMLYIDPATCIDCGACTDVDVCPVDAIVPDFALTPATARYAELNAHYFDDSARTRYRRERVARRRPNNSGSSVGPLRVAIVGSGPSACYAADELTTTPGLDVEVHIFDRLPTPWGLVRYGVAPDHQRTKSATRTFERMADRPGVFFHLGVEIGTHLTHDELRTHHHAVIYAVGAPADKRLGIPGEDLPGSVSATDLVGWYNGHPDHADHVFDLSAERAVILGNGNVALDIARILTRDVEELARTDIADHALSALAGSGIRDVVVVGRRDPAHAAYTTPELLGLAGLSTEVELTVDCPSAMDVNHPPNEFDQTSHSPTTLKAQIVDE
;
A
#
# COMPACT_ATOMS: atom_id res chain seq x y z
N ASN A 1 21.69 9.79 10.64
CA ASN A 1 20.61 9.20 9.83
C ASN A 1 20.16 10.33 8.95
N CYS A 2 20.29 10.20 7.64
CA CYS A 2 19.91 11.25 6.68
C CYS A 2 18.48 11.09 6.19
N ILE A 3 17.77 10.00 6.55
CA ILE A 3 16.39 9.75 6.12
C ILE A 3 15.42 10.16 7.23
N HIS A 4 14.45 11.00 6.87
CA HIS A 4 13.47 11.61 7.75
C HIS A 4 12.03 11.54 7.18
N PRO A 5 10.99 11.50 8.02
CA PRO A 5 11.09 11.36 9.46
C PRO A 5 11.58 9.98 9.90
N THR A 6 12.24 9.88 11.06
CA THR A 6 12.59 8.60 11.69
C THR A 6 11.42 8.06 12.54
N PRO A 7 11.37 6.76 12.88
CA PRO A 7 10.27 6.20 13.67
C PRO A 7 9.99 6.88 15.02
N ASP A 8 11.01 7.52 15.59
CA ASP A 8 10.94 8.28 16.83
C ASP A 8 10.59 9.77 16.64
N GLU A 9 10.60 10.28 15.40
CA GLU A 9 10.28 11.67 15.10
C GLU A 9 8.77 11.94 15.12
N PRO A 10 8.33 13.10 15.65
CA PRO A 10 6.95 13.53 15.57
C PRO A 10 6.47 13.56 14.12
N GLY A 11 5.28 13.00 13.88
CA GLY A 11 4.70 12.96 12.54
C GLY A 11 5.14 11.79 11.67
N TYR A 12 6.05 10.91 12.12
CA TYR A 12 6.43 9.70 11.35
C TYR A 12 5.22 8.88 10.89
N ALA A 13 4.28 8.62 11.80
CA ALA A 13 3.06 7.86 11.50
C ALA A 13 2.09 8.57 10.54
N ARG A 14 2.30 9.86 10.25
CA ARG A 14 1.49 10.67 9.33
C ARG A 14 2.27 11.07 8.07
N ALA A 15 3.54 10.69 7.95
CA ALA A 15 4.37 11.09 6.84
C ALA A 15 3.92 10.35 5.57
N GLU A 16 3.67 11.11 4.50
CA GLU A 16 3.24 10.55 3.22
C GLU A 16 4.42 9.98 2.41
N MET A 17 5.63 10.45 2.69
CA MET A 17 6.87 9.96 2.09
C MET A 17 8.04 10.24 3.03
N LEU A 18 9.19 9.64 2.72
CA LEU A 18 10.45 9.90 3.40
C LEU A 18 11.31 10.85 2.55
N TYR A 19 12.16 11.61 3.23
CA TYR A 19 13.00 12.67 2.70
C TYR A 19 14.46 12.42 3.11
N ILE A 20 15.40 12.78 2.25
CA ILE A 20 16.84 12.58 2.45
C ILE A 20 17.50 13.94 2.61
N ASP A 21 18.13 14.17 3.77
CA ASP A 21 18.94 15.36 4.02
C ASP A 21 20.28 15.23 3.29
N PRO A 22 20.51 16.02 2.21
CA PRO A 22 21.75 15.94 1.44
C PRO A 22 22.95 16.46 2.25
N ALA A 23 22.76 17.30 3.27
CA ALA A 23 23.85 17.80 4.11
C ALA A 23 24.37 16.74 5.10
N THR A 24 23.52 15.78 5.47
CA THR A 24 23.86 14.67 6.36
C THR A 24 24.19 13.38 5.59
N CYS A 25 23.74 13.26 4.34
CA CYS A 25 24.05 12.12 3.47
C CYS A 25 25.57 12.02 3.22
N ILE A 26 26.10 10.80 3.23
CA ILE A 26 27.52 10.51 2.97
C ILE A 26 27.71 9.66 1.70
N ASP A 27 26.67 9.53 0.88
CA ASP A 27 26.68 8.82 -0.40
C ASP A 27 27.16 7.36 -0.32
N CYS A 28 26.85 6.67 0.79
CA CYS A 28 27.29 5.30 1.00
C CYS A 28 26.50 4.25 0.19
N GLY A 29 25.36 4.62 -0.40
CA GLY A 29 24.49 3.70 -1.16
C GLY A 29 23.78 2.63 -0.33
N ALA A 30 23.93 2.61 0.99
CA ALA A 30 23.33 1.56 1.82
C ALA A 30 21.79 1.53 1.77
N CYS A 31 21.16 2.69 1.59
CA CYS A 31 19.71 2.80 1.49
C CYS A 31 19.14 2.45 0.11
N THR A 32 19.99 2.35 -0.92
CA THR A 32 19.59 1.92 -2.27
C THR A 32 19.75 0.41 -2.46
N ASP A 33 20.24 -0.30 -1.43
CA ASP A 33 20.30 -1.75 -1.44
C ASP A 33 18.88 -2.34 -1.46
N VAL A 34 18.66 -3.38 -2.27
CA VAL A 34 17.37 -4.08 -2.39
C VAL A 34 16.91 -4.67 -1.05
N ASP A 35 17.83 -4.93 -0.12
CA ASP A 35 17.56 -5.40 1.23
C ASP A 35 16.97 -4.31 2.13
N VAL A 36 17.27 -3.05 1.82
CA VAL A 36 16.85 -1.87 2.60
C VAL A 36 15.67 -1.17 1.93
N CYS A 37 15.72 -0.97 0.62
CA CYS A 37 14.66 -0.37 -0.18
C CYS A 37 14.24 -1.35 -1.29
N PRO A 38 13.39 -2.34 -1.00
CA PRO A 38 13.05 -3.40 -1.95
C PRO A 38 12.19 -2.92 -3.14
N VAL A 39 11.70 -1.67 -3.09
CA VAL A 39 10.85 -1.04 -4.11
C VAL A 39 11.58 0.02 -4.92
N ASP A 40 12.91 0.15 -4.76
CA ASP A 40 13.76 1.06 -5.51
C ASP A 40 13.28 2.53 -5.46
N ALA A 41 12.75 2.95 -4.30
CA ALA A 41 12.21 4.29 -4.10
C ALA A 41 13.30 5.36 -3.88
N ILE A 42 14.50 4.96 -3.47
CA ILE A 42 15.61 5.88 -3.22
C ILE A 42 16.53 5.87 -4.44
N VAL A 43 16.68 7.04 -5.06
CA VAL A 43 17.55 7.25 -6.22
C VAL A 43 18.42 8.49 -6.00
N PRO A 44 19.67 8.49 -6.48
CA PRO A 44 20.49 9.70 -6.46
C PRO A 44 19.96 10.75 -7.44
N ASP A 45 20.28 12.02 -7.20
CA ASP A 45 19.81 13.18 -7.96
C ASP A 45 20.13 13.07 -9.47
N PHE A 46 21.33 12.60 -9.81
CA PHE A 46 21.76 12.41 -11.20
C PHE A 46 21.01 11.28 -11.94
N ALA A 47 20.27 10.43 -11.22
CA ALA A 47 19.49 9.34 -11.80
C ALA A 47 17.99 9.68 -11.91
N LEU A 48 17.59 10.91 -11.57
CA LEU A 48 16.20 11.35 -11.71
C LEU A 48 15.79 11.42 -13.18
N THR A 49 14.59 10.91 -13.47
CA THR A 49 13.96 11.02 -14.80
C THR A 49 13.07 12.26 -14.85
N PRO A 50 12.62 12.72 -16.04
CA PRO A 50 11.65 13.81 -16.12
C PRO A 50 10.38 13.59 -15.28
N ALA A 51 9.92 12.33 -15.16
CA ALA A 51 8.76 11.98 -14.34
C ALA A 51 9.01 12.18 -12.84
N THR A 52 10.24 11.92 -12.37
CA THR A 52 10.61 11.96 -10.96
C THR A 52 11.38 13.22 -10.56
N ALA A 53 11.73 14.10 -11.49
CA ALA A 53 12.52 15.32 -11.24
C ALA A 53 11.91 16.21 -10.15
N ARG A 54 10.57 16.30 -10.10
CA ARG A 54 9.82 17.08 -9.10
C ARG A 54 10.07 16.65 -7.65
N TYR A 55 10.50 15.39 -7.41
CA TYR A 55 10.81 14.93 -6.05
C TYR A 55 12.05 15.60 -5.47
N ALA A 56 12.96 16.13 -6.30
CA ALA A 56 14.11 16.90 -5.79
C ALA A 56 13.66 18.17 -5.07
N GLU A 57 12.70 18.90 -5.66
CA GLU A 57 12.13 20.12 -5.08
C GLU A 57 11.31 19.81 -3.82
N LEU A 58 10.47 18.78 -3.87
CA LEU A 58 9.70 18.33 -2.69
C LEU A 58 10.63 17.90 -1.54
N ASN A 59 11.73 17.23 -1.87
CA ASN A 59 12.72 16.83 -0.89
C ASN A 59 13.42 18.03 -0.25
N ALA A 60 13.86 18.99 -1.06
CA ALA A 60 14.46 20.22 -0.54
C ALA A 60 13.48 20.99 0.36
N HIS A 61 12.23 21.11 -0.07
CA HIS A 61 11.21 21.86 0.65
C HIS A 61 10.91 21.30 2.05
N TYR A 62 11.03 19.98 2.25
CA TYR A 62 10.89 19.37 3.56
C TYR A 62 11.85 19.96 4.62
N PHE A 63 13.06 20.35 4.20
CA PHE A 63 14.11 20.86 5.09
C PHE A 63 14.11 22.39 5.24
N ASP A 64 13.23 23.11 4.53
CA ASP A 64 13.03 24.55 4.73
C ASP A 64 12.40 24.85 6.11
N ASP A 65 11.61 23.92 6.64
CA ASP A 65 10.97 24.05 7.94
C ASP A 65 11.94 23.73 9.08
N SER A 66 12.43 24.77 9.74
CA SER A 66 13.33 24.67 10.89
C SER A 66 12.77 23.89 12.09
N ALA A 67 11.44 23.68 12.17
CA ALA A 67 10.83 22.84 13.19
C ALA A 67 11.12 21.35 12.97
N ARG A 68 11.34 20.93 11.72
CA ARG A 68 11.61 19.54 11.32
C ARG A 68 13.08 19.15 11.44
N THR A 69 13.99 20.12 11.38
CA THR A 69 15.45 19.92 11.43
C THR A 69 16.06 19.93 12.83
N ARG A 70 15.27 20.25 13.87
CA ARG A 70 15.76 20.40 15.27
C ARG A 70 15.48 19.21 16.18
N TYR A 71 15.06 18.06 15.65
CA TYR A 71 14.77 16.90 16.48
C TYR A 71 16.06 16.30 17.08
N ARG A 72 16.13 16.27 18.41
CA ARG A 72 17.26 15.69 19.15
C ARG A 72 16.96 14.22 19.42
N ARG A 73 17.64 13.33 18.70
CA ARG A 73 17.57 11.87 18.92
C ARG A 73 17.84 11.48 20.37
N GLU A 74 16.86 10.89 21.03
CA GLU A 74 17.10 10.01 22.18
C GLU A 74 17.38 8.60 21.67
N ARG A 75 18.57 8.05 21.96
CA ARG A 75 18.90 6.67 21.58
C ARG A 75 18.05 5.70 22.42
N VAL A 76 16.94 5.23 21.87
CA VAL A 76 16.26 4.06 22.42
C VAL A 76 17.12 2.83 22.12
N ALA A 77 17.80 2.31 23.13
CA ALA A 77 18.56 1.08 22.99
C ALA A 77 17.58 -0.10 22.80
N ARG A 78 17.62 -0.76 21.64
CA ARG A 78 16.91 -2.04 21.44
C ARG A 78 17.43 -3.04 22.48
N ARG A 79 16.58 -3.46 23.41
CA ARG A 79 16.90 -4.46 24.42
C ARG A 79 16.97 -5.82 23.73
N ARG A 80 18.18 -6.38 23.60
CA ARG A 80 18.35 -7.75 23.08
C ARG A 80 17.81 -8.73 24.12
N PRO A 81 16.93 -9.68 23.76
CA PRO A 81 16.56 -10.77 24.64
C PRO A 81 17.81 -11.59 24.98
N ASN A 82 17.97 -11.95 26.26
CA ASN A 82 18.97 -12.93 26.65
C ASN A 82 18.42 -14.32 26.32
N ASN A 83 18.83 -14.90 25.20
CA ASN A 83 18.50 -16.30 24.89
C ASN A 83 19.41 -17.21 25.72
N SER A 84 18.95 -17.60 26.91
CA SER A 84 19.45 -18.81 27.57
C SER A 84 18.93 -20.01 26.79
N GLY A 85 19.82 -20.71 26.07
CA GLY A 85 19.48 -21.80 25.16
C GLY A 85 18.47 -22.79 25.74
N SER A 86 17.35 -22.95 25.04
CA SER A 86 16.37 -24.01 25.29
C SER A 86 16.96 -25.36 24.86
N SER A 87 16.76 -26.40 25.66
CA SER A 87 17.12 -27.80 25.35
C SER A 87 16.07 -28.53 24.53
N VAL A 88 15.06 -27.83 24.00
CA VAL A 88 13.84 -28.39 23.41
C VAL A 88 13.68 -27.93 21.96
N GLY A 89 14.48 -28.50 21.03
CA GLY A 89 14.32 -28.37 19.57
C GLY A 89 14.14 -26.94 19.00
N PRO A 90 13.80 -26.82 17.70
CA PRO A 90 13.46 -25.53 17.12
C PRO A 90 12.10 -25.03 17.62
N LEU A 91 11.98 -23.72 17.79
CA LEU A 91 10.72 -23.05 18.07
C LEU A 91 9.81 -23.12 16.84
N ARG A 92 8.83 -24.03 16.84
CA ARG A 92 7.76 -24.05 15.83
C ARG A 92 6.76 -22.90 15.98
N VAL A 93 6.58 -22.09 14.95
CA VAL A 93 5.64 -20.96 14.88
C VAL A 93 4.72 -21.14 13.68
N ALA A 94 3.39 -21.09 13.90
CA ALA A 94 2.42 -20.98 12.82
C ALA A 94 2.12 -19.51 12.52
N ILE A 95 2.05 -19.14 11.25
CA ILE A 95 1.61 -17.82 10.78
C ILE A 95 0.41 -18.03 9.86
N VAL A 96 -0.71 -17.37 10.16
CA VAL A 96 -1.96 -17.47 9.40
C VAL A 96 -2.11 -16.25 8.49
N GLY A 97 -2.08 -16.46 7.18
CA GLY A 97 -1.93 -15.46 6.13
C GLY A 97 -0.50 -15.40 5.61
N SER A 98 -0.34 -15.08 4.32
CA SER A 98 0.97 -14.96 3.64
C SER A 98 1.24 -13.56 3.08
N GLY A 99 0.50 -12.55 3.55
CA GLY A 99 0.71 -11.15 3.19
C GLY A 99 1.98 -10.54 3.79
N PRO A 100 2.24 -9.24 3.55
CA PRO A 100 3.47 -8.58 4.02
C PRO A 100 3.74 -8.72 5.51
N SER A 101 2.72 -8.57 6.36
CA SER A 101 2.89 -8.72 7.81
C SER A 101 3.34 -10.12 8.21
N ALA A 102 2.87 -11.16 7.52
CA ALA A 102 3.32 -12.53 7.71
C ALA A 102 4.77 -12.69 7.28
N CYS A 103 5.12 -12.18 6.10
CA CYS A 103 6.47 -12.27 5.55
C CYS A 103 7.50 -11.54 6.40
N TYR A 104 7.18 -10.34 6.89
CA TYR A 104 8.07 -9.60 7.80
C TYR A 104 8.20 -10.28 9.17
N ALA A 105 7.13 -10.86 9.70
CA ALA A 105 7.21 -11.64 10.93
C ALA A 105 8.10 -12.89 10.76
N ALA A 106 7.94 -13.61 9.65
CA ALA A 106 8.78 -14.76 9.32
C ALA A 106 10.26 -14.37 9.10
N ASP A 107 10.50 -13.25 8.41
CA ASP A 107 11.85 -12.73 8.18
C ASP A 107 12.54 -12.35 9.50
N GLU A 108 11.87 -11.60 10.39
CA GLU A 108 12.43 -11.24 11.70
C GLU A 108 12.70 -12.49 12.56
N LEU A 109 11.76 -13.45 12.59
CA LEU A 109 11.94 -14.70 13.34
C LEU A 109 13.17 -15.48 12.85
N THR A 110 13.33 -15.62 11.53
CA THR A 110 14.40 -16.43 10.94
C THR A 110 15.76 -15.73 10.92
N THR A 111 15.81 -14.40 10.99
CA THR A 111 17.06 -13.62 11.07
C THR A 111 17.49 -13.30 12.49
N THR A 112 16.62 -13.49 13.49
CA THR A 112 16.95 -13.19 14.89
C THR A 112 18.13 -14.07 15.37
N PRO A 113 19.28 -13.47 15.73
CA PRO A 113 20.46 -14.25 16.12
C PRO A 113 20.22 -15.11 17.37
N GLY A 114 20.59 -16.39 17.28
CA GLY A 114 20.48 -17.33 18.40
C GLY A 114 19.05 -17.82 18.66
N LEU A 115 18.12 -17.62 17.72
CA LEU A 115 16.81 -18.24 17.72
C LEU A 115 16.80 -19.40 16.71
N ASP A 116 16.63 -20.62 17.19
CA ASP A 116 16.35 -21.79 16.35
C ASP A 116 14.84 -21.88 16.16
N VAL A 117 14.33 -21.75 14.93
CA VAL A 117 12.90 -21.58 14.64
C VAL A 117 12.50 -22.30 13.35
N GLU A 118 11.32 -22.91 13.38
CA GLU A 118 10.61 -23.42 12.21
C GLU A 118 9.33 -22.61 12.03
N VAL A 119 9.13 -22.00 10.87
CA VAL A 119 7.99 -21.15 10.55
C VAL A 119 7.10 -21.86 9.53
N HIS A 120 5.84 -22.08 9.89
CA HIS A 120 4.80 -22.64 9.03
C HIS A 120 3.80 -21.55 8.67
N ILE A 121 3.80 -21.12 7.41
CA ILE A 121 2.90 -20.09 6.88
C ILE A 121 1.73 -20.79 6.20
N PHE A 122 0.52 -20.50 6.66
CA PHE A 122 -0.73 -21.04 6.12
C PHE A 122 -1.48 -19.95 5.37
N ASP A 123 -1.92 -20.22 4.15
CA ASP A 123 -2.79 -19.30 3.41
C ASP A 123 -3.93 -20.06 2.76
N ARG A 124 -5.13 -19.47 2.76
CA ARG A 124 -6.30 -20.05 2.10
C ARG A 124 -6.16 -20.05 0.58
N LEU A 125 -5.41 -19.09 0.03
CA LEU A 125 -5.23 -18.95 -1.40
C LEU A 125 -4.11 -19.88 -1.89
N PRO A 126 -4.18 -20.31 -3.16
CA PRO A 126 -3.14 -21.16 -3.76
C PRO A 126 -1.86 -20.38 -4.11
N THR A 127 -1.88 -19.05 -4.05
CA THR A 127 -0.70 -18.21 -4.29
C THR A 127 -0.47 -17.25 -3.12
N PRO A 128 0.80 -17.03 -2.73
CA PRO A 128 1.12 -16.24 -1.55
C PRO A 128 1.06 -14.72 -1.80
N TRP A 129 1.54 -13.96 -0.81
CA TRP A 129 1.85 -12.51 -0.83
C TRP A 129 0.66 -11.56 -0.57
N GLY A 130 -0.56 -12.09 -0.47
CA GLY A 130 -1.74 -11.32 -0.10
C GLY A 130 -1.91 -10.06 -0.96
N LEU A 131 -2.10 -8.90 -0.31
CA LEU A 131 -2.35 -7.64 -1.01
C LEU A 131 -1.19 -7.13 -1.87
N VAL A 132 0.06 -7.63 -1.72
CA VAL A 132 1.11 -7.28 -2.69
C VAL A 132 0.82 -7.86 -4.05
N ARG A 133 0.20 -9.03 -4.11
CA ARG A 133 -0.28 -9.65 -5.34
C ARG A 133 -1.66 -9.11 -5.76
N TYR A 134 -2.58 -9.06 -4.81
CA TYR A 134 -4.02 -8.88 -5.09
C TYR A 134 -4.58 -7.49 -4.79
N GLY A 135 -3.80 -6.61 -4.18
CA GLY A 135 -4.22 -5.26 -3.78
C GLY A 135 -3.47 -4.17 -4.53
N VAL A 136 -2.13 -4.25 -4.56
CA VAL A 136 -1.27 -3.28 -5.26
C VAL A 136 -1.69 -3.23 -6.73
N ALA A 137 -2.01 -2.03 -7.21
CA ALA A 137 -2.48 -1.82 -8.58
C ALA A 137 -1.50 -2.41 -9.61
N PRO A 138 -1.99 -2.92 -10.75
CA PRO A 138 -1.16 -3.54 -11.75
C PRO A 138 -0.18 -2.56 -12.40
N ASP A 139 -0.45 -1.26 -12.35
CA ASP A 139 0.50 -0.26 -12.82
C ASP A 139 1.55 0.17 -11.77
N HIS A 140 1.49 -0.42 -10.56
CA HIS A 140 2.43 -0.21 -9.46
C HIS A 140 3.45 -1.36 -9.32
N GLN A 141 4.04 -1.78 -10.44
CA GLN A 141 4.99 -2.92 -10.50
C GLN A 141 6.21 -2.75 -9.58
N ARG A 142 6.68 -1.51 -9.35
CA ARG A 142 7.77 -1.24 -8.41
C ARG A 142 7.40 -1.60 -6.98
N THR A 143 6.17 -1.30 -6.54
CA THR A 143 5.71 -1.69 -5.21
C THR A 143 5.63 -3.21 -5.06
N LYS A 144 5.23 -3.92 -6.14
CA LYS A 144 5.22 -5.39 -6.17
C LYS A 144 6.62 -6.02 -6.04
N SER A 145 7.69 -5.26 -6.29
CA SER A 145 9.07 -5.73 -6.14
C SER A 145 9.45 -6.14 -4.70
N ALA A 146 8.66 -5.73 -3.71
CA ALA A 146 8.77 -6.23 -2.33
C ALA A 146 8.72 -7.78 -2.24
N THR A 147 8.09 -8.46 -3.20
CA THR A 147 8.06 -9.94 -3.23
C THR A 147 9.45 -10.55 -3.31
N ARG A 148 10.45 -9.89 -3.89
CA ARG A 148 11.84 -10.40 -3.95
C ARG A 148 12.43 -10.67 -2.56
N THR A 149 12.08 -9.84 -1.58
CA THR A 149 12.50 -10.05 -0.19
C THR A 149 11.72 -11.21 0.43
N PHE A 150 10.45 -11.37 0.08
CA PHE A 150 9.63 -12.48 0.57
C PHE A 150 10.06 -13.83 -0.03
N GLU A 151 10.44 -13.87 -1.30
CA GLU A 151 10.99 -15.05 -1.98
C GLU A 151 12.27 -15.51 -1.31
N ARG A 152 13.21 -14.60 -1.04
CA ARG A 152 14.44 -14.93 -0.30
C ARG A 152 14.18 -15.43 1.12
N MET A 153 13.17 -14.89 1.79
CA MET A 153 12.73 -15.40 3.09
C MET A 153 12.14 -16.81 2.95
N ALA A 154 11.32 -17.05 1.92
CA ALA A 154 10.68 -18.33 1.66
C ALA A 154 11.67 -19.44 1.32
N ASP A 155 12.80 -19.12 0.69
CA ASP A 155 13.87 -20.07 0.37
C ASP A 155 14.73 -20.48 1.58
N ARG A 156 14.53 -19.86 2.75
CA ARG A 156 15.34 -20.18 3.94
C ARG A 156 14.97 -21.56 4.52
N PRO A 157 15.97 -22.32 5.00
CA PRO A 157 15.70 -23.53 5.77
C PRO A 157 14.80 -23.22 6.98
N GLY A 158 13.81 -24.08 7.22
CA GLY A 158 12.87 -23.92 8.33
C GLY A 158 11.66 -23.04 8.03
N VAL A 159 11.51 -22.52 6.81
CA VAL A 159 10.28 -21.85 6.36
C VAL A 159 9.47 -22.79 5.47
N PHE A 160 8.18 -22.96 5.78
CA PHE A 160 7.28 -23.86 5.07
C PHE A 160 5.97 -23.15 4.72
N PHE A 161 5.55 -23.24 3.46
CA PHE A 161 4.27 -22.71 3.00
C PHE A 161 3.23 -23.83 2.82
N HIS A 162 2.05 -23.60 3.38
CA HIS A 162 0.86 -24.45 3.29
C HIS A 162 -0.25 -23.64 2.63
N LEU A 163 -0.23 -23.60 1.30
CA LEU A 163 -1.17 -22.84 0.47
C LEU A 163 -2.43 -23.66 0.19
N GLY A 164 -3.56 -22.99 -0.03
CA GLY A 164 -4.86 -23.65 -0.16
C GLY A 164 -5.42 -24.18 1.17
N VAL A 165 -4.87 -23.75 2.31
CA VAL A 165 -5.27 -24.19 3.65
C VAL A 165 -5.88 -23.02 4.42
N GLU A 166 -7.21 -22.98 4.44
CA GLU A 166 -7.96 -22.02 5.25
C GLU A 166 -8.07 -22.46 6.72
N ILE A 167 -7.50 -21.66 7.62
CA ILE A 167 -7.62 -21.83 9.07
C ILE A 167 -9.00 -21.34 9.54
N GLY A 168 -9.70 -22.17 10.29
CA GLY A 168 -11.12 -22.03 10.64
C GLY A 168 -12.02 -22.99 9.85
N THR A 169 -11.56 -23.47 8.69
CA THR A 169 -12.29 -24.41 7.83
C THR A 169 -11.59 -25.77 7.74
N HIS A 170 -10.34 -25.79 7.27
CA HIS A 170 -9.57 -27.04 7.06
C HIS A 170 -8.82 -27.47 8.33
N LEU A 171 -8.30 -26.49 9.07
CA LEU A 171 -7.64 -26.68 10.36
C LEU A 171 -8.18 -25.67 11.36
N THR A 172 -8.33 -26.08 12.60
CA THR A 172 -8.82 -25.25 13.69
C THR A 172 -7.68 -24.53 14.40
N HIS A 173 -8.03 -23.46 15.13
CA HIS A 173 -7.08 -22.76 16.00
C HIS A 173 -6.45 -23.70 17.04
N ASP A 174 -7.23 -24.62 17.60
CA ASP A 174 -6.77 -25.54 18.64
C ASP A 174 -5.77 -26.56 18.09
N GLU A 175 -5.95 -27.02 16.85
CA GLU A 175 -4.95 -27.85 16.15
C GLU A 175 -3.65 -27.07 15.95
N LEU A 176 -3.71 -25.81 15.50
CA LEU A 176 -2.51 -24.98 15.37
C LEU A 176 -1.76 -24.85 16.70
N ARG A 177 -2.47 -24.59 17.79
CA ARG A 177 -1.88 -24.47 19.15
C ARG A 177 -1.35 -25.77 19.71
N THR A 178 -1.90 -26.90 19.29
CA THR A 178 -1.43 -28.22 19.71
C THR A 178 -0.11 -28.58 19.04
N HIS A 179 0.09 -28.14 17.79
CA HIS A 179 1.25 -28.50 16.98
C HIS A 179 2.38 -27.45 16.96
N HIS A 180 2.09 -26.19 17.34
CA HIS A 180 3.04 -25.08 17.32
C HIS A 180 3.14 -24.42 18.69
N HIS A 181 4.31 -23.84 19.00
CA HIS A 181 4.55 -23.15 20.26
C HIS A 181 3.94 -21.75 20.27
N ALA A 182 3.78 -21.13 19.09
CA ALA A 182 3.13 -19.84 18.92
C ALA A 182 2.33 -19.81 17.62
N VAL A 183 1.29 -18.97 17.60
CA VAL A 183 0.45 -18.71 16.42
C VAL A 183 0.36 -17.20 16.22
N ILE A 184 0.68 -16.73 15.02
CA ILE A 184 0.59 -15.33 14.59
C ILE A 184 -0.53 -15.23 13.57
N TYR A 185 -1.53 -14.39 13.84
CA TYR A 185 -2.58 -14.08 12.87
C TYR A 185 -2.19 -12.84 12.06
N ALA A 186 -1.95 -13.04 10.77
CA ALA A 186 -1.56 -12.04 9.79
C ALA A 186 -2.58 -12.01 8.62
N VAL A 187 -3.86 -12.15 8.95
CA VAL A 187 -4.98 -12.34 8.00
C VAL A 187 -5.43 -11.07 7.26
N GLY A 188 -4.86 -9.92 7.60
CA GLY A 188 -5.26 -8.63 7.04
C GLY A 188 -6.68 -8.21 7.44
N ALA A 189 -7.32 -7.41 6.60
CA ALA A 189 -8.67 -6.89 6.78
C ALA A 189 -9.50 -7.09 5.50
N PRO A 190 -10.07 -8.29 5.26
CA PRO A 190 -10.77 -8.61 4.01
C PRO A 190 -12.19 -8.01 3.93
N ALA A 191 -12.72 -7.47 5.02
CA ALA A 191 -14.09 -6.96 5.05
C ALA A 191 -14.18 -5.49 4.65
N ASP A 192 -15.15 -5.17 3.80
CA ASP A 192 -15.45 -3.81 3.37
C ASP A 192 -16.24 -3.01 4.41
N LYS A 193 -16.03 -1.69 4.39
CA LYS A 193 -16.84 -0.75 5.15
C LYS A 193 -18.04 -0.29 4.33
N ARG A 194 -19.23 -0.68 4.76
CA ARG A 194 -20.51 -0.22 4.22
C ARG A 194 -20.72 1.28 4.49
N LEU A 195 -21.30 1.96 3.51
CA LEU A 195 -21.77 3.35 3.57
C LEU A 195 -23.06 3.48 4.39
N GLY A 196 -23.94 2.47 4.34
CA GLY A 196 -25.20 2.50 5.07
C GLY A 196 -26.18 3.56 4.58
N ILE A 197 -26.17 3.84 3.27
CA ILE A 197 -27.02 4.85 2.62
C ILE A 197 -28.07 4.18 1.72
N PRO A 198 -29.24 4.81 1.48
CA PRO A 198 -30.20 4.31 0.51
C PRO A 198 -29.57 4.16 -0.87
N GLY A 199 -29.76 3.00 -1.50
CA GLY A 199 -29.24 2.70 -2.84
C GLY A 199 -27.86 2.04 -2.88
N GLU A 200 -27.21 1.78 -1.73
CA GLU A 200 -25.90 1.10 -1.67
C GLU A 200 -25.91 -0.31 -2.29
N ASP A 201 -27.05 -1.00 -2.29
CA ASP A 201 -27.16 -2.35 -2.88
C ASP A 201 -27.68 -2.34 -4.33
N LEU A 202 -27.77 -1.16 -4.98
CA LEU A 202 -28.20 -1.09 -6.39
C LEU A 202 -27.12 -1.64 -7.33
N PRO A 203 -27.50 -2.25 -8.47
CA PRO A 203 -26.54 -2.64 -9.50
C PRO A 203 -25.64 -1.47 -9.92
N GLY A 204 -24.33 -1.70 -9.95
CA GLY A 204 -23.31 -0.68 -10.20
C GLY A 204 -22.76 0.00 -8.94
N SER A 205 -23.36 -0.20 -7.76
CA SER A 205 -22.76 0.16 -6.48
C SER A 205 -21.94 -1.01 -5.95
N VAL A 206 -20.62 -0.84 -5.92
CA VAL A 206 -19.66 -1.92 -5.64
C VAL A 206 -18.58 -1.45 -4.68
N SER A 207 -17.96 -2.37 -3.94
CA SER A 207 -16.86 -2.03 -3.06
C SER A 207 -15.56 -1.82 -3.83
N ALA A 208 -14.65 -1.03 -3.26
CA ALA A 208 -13.31 -0.89 -3.80
C ALA A 208 -12.56 -2.23 -3.80
N THR A 209 -12.73 -3.04 -2.74
CA THR A 209 -12.07 -4.35 -2.61
C THR A 209 -12.52 -5.31 -3.72
N ASP A 210 -13.80 -5.33 -4.06
CA ASP A 210 -14.32 -6.18 -5.14
C ASP A 210 -13.70 -5.80 -6.48
N LEU A 211 -13.67 -4.51 -6.81
CA LEU A 211 -13.12 -4.03 -8.08
C LEU A 211 -11.60 -4.23 -8.16
N VAL A 212 -10.88 -3.97 -7.07
CA VAL A 212 -9.42 -4.17 -6.97
C VAL A 212 -9.06 -5.65 -7.07
N GLY A 213 -9.77 -6.50 -6.32
CA GLY A 213 -9.60 -7.94 -6.37
C GLY A 213 -9.86 -8.48 -7.77
N TRP A 214 -10.92 -8.00 -8.43
CA TRP A 214 -11.26 -8.37 -9.79
C TRP A 214 -10.14 -8.03 -10.78
N TYR A 215 -9.70 -6.77 -10.86
CA TYR A 215 -8.67 -6.43 -11.84
C TYR A 215 -7.29 -7.05 -11.53
N ASN A 216 -7.02 -7.41 -10.27
CA ASN A 216 -5.80 -8.14 -9.89
C ASN A 216 -5.95 -9.68 -9.96
N GLY A 217 -7.10 -10.20 -10.40
CA GLY A 217 -7.32 -11.63 -10.55
C GLY A 217 -7.36 -12.41 -9.24
N HIS A 218 -7.85 -11.80 -8.17
CA HIS A 218 -8.10 -12.47 -6.90
C HIS A 218 -9.20 -13.54 -7.08
N PRO A 219 -8.99 -14.81 -6.67
CA PRO A 219 -9.92 -15.90 -6.93
C PRO A 219 -11.36 -15.66 -6.48
N ASP A 220 -11.56 -15.02 -5.32
CA ASP A 220 -12.90 -14.70 -4.81
C ASP A 220 -13.63 -13.63 -5.63
N HIS A 221 -12.91 -12.88 -6.47
CA HIS A 221 -13.43 -11.72 -7.19
C HIS A 221 -13.34 -11.87 -8.73
N ALA A 222 -12.63 -12.87 -9.23
CA ALA A 222 -12.33 -13.06 -10.65
C ALA A 222 -13.59 -13.29 -11.51
N ASP A 223 -14.65 -13.83 -10.91
CA ASP A 223 -15.92 -14.10 -11.60
C ASP A 223 -16.89 -12.91 -11.55
N HIS A 224 -16.52 -11.78 -10.93
CA HIS A 224 -17.36 -10.58 -10.95
C HIS A 224 -17.48 -10.01 -12.37
N VAL A 225 -18.67 -9.50 -12.67
CA VAL A 225 -18.97 -8.78 -13.91
C VAL A 225 -19.36 -7.36 -13.54
N PHE A 226 -18.57 -6.39 -14.00
CA PHE A 226 -18.85 -4.97 -13.82
C PHE A 226 -19.41 -4.39 -15.13
N ASP A 227 -20.51 -3.65 -15.02
CA ASP A 227 -21.02 -2.84 -16.13
C ASP A 227 -20.23 -1.53 -16.18
N LEU A 228 -19.32 -1.44 -17.15
CA LEU A 228 -18.49 -0.26 -17.40
C LEU A 228 -19.02 0.57 -18.57
N SER A 229 -20.27 0.36 -19.02
CA SER A 229 -20.84 1.08 -20.17
C SER A 229 -21.21 2.54 -19.89
N ALA A 230 -21.30 2.91 -18.61
CA ALA A 230 -21.61 4.27 -18.19
C ALA A 230 -20.47 5.25 -18.51
N GLU A 231 -20.82 6.50 -18.78
CA GLU A 231 -19.85 7.55 -19.08
C GLU A 231 -19.09 8.04 -17.83
N ARG A 232 -19.69 7.88 -16.64
CA ARG A 232 -19.16 8.40 -15.38
C ARG A 232 -19.13 7.37 -14.26
N ALA A 233 -17.97 7.25 -13.61
CA ALA A 233 -17.81 6.53 -12.35
C ALA A 233 -17.62 7.52 -11.18
N VAL A 234 -18.19 7.19 -10.02
CA VAL A 234 -18.05 7.98 -8.78
C VAL A 234 -17.43 7.10 -7.70
N ILE A 235 -16.33 7.57 -7.11
CA ILE A 235 -15.57 6.89 -6.07
C ILE A 235 -15.75 7.66 -4.77
N LEU A 236 -16.22 7.00 -3.72
CA LEU A 236 -16.39 7.59 -2.41
C LEU A 236 -15.20 7.26 -1.51
N GLY A 237 -14.36 8.25 -1.25
CA GLY A 237 -13.12 8.10 -0.47
C GLY A 237 -11.97 8.89 -1.10
N ASN A 238 -11.05 9.36 -0.26
CA ASN A 238 -9.90 10.19 -0.65
C ASN A 238 -8.57 9.58 -0.19
N GLY A 239 -8.42 8.26 -0.32
CA GLY A 239 -7.19 7.50 -0.03
C GLY A 239 -6.53 6.93 -1.29
N ASN A 240 -5.36 6.30 -1.15
CA ASN A 240 -4.60 5.74 -2.28
C ASN A 240 -5.42 4.75 -3.13
N VAL A 241 -6.21 3.87 -2.51
CA VAL A 241 -7.06 2.92 -3.25
C VAL A 241 -8.06 3.63 -4.17
N ALA A 242 -8.57 4.80 -3.77
CA ALA A 242 -9.46 5.58 -4.62
C ALA A 242 -8.72 6.14 -5.85
N LEU A 243 -7.47 6.58 -5.66
CA LEU A 243 -6.63 7.06 -6.76
C LEU A 243 -6.18 5.90 -7.67
N ASP A 244 -5.96 4.72 -7.10
CA ASP A 244 -5.65 3.50 -7.87
C ASP A 244 -6.80 3.12 -8.79
N ILE A 245 -8.01 3.05 -8.26
CA ILE A 245 -9.20 2.78 -9.07
C ILE A 245 -9.37 3.86 -10.13
N ALA A 246 -9.25 5.14 -9.76
CA ALA A 246 -9.38 6.22 -10.73
C ALA A 246 -8.39 6.06 -11.88
N ARG A 247 -7.13 5.77 -11.57
CA ARG A 247 -6.07 5.58 -12.55
C ARG A 247 -6.29 4.35 -13.44
N ILE A 248 -6.76 3.23 -12.89
CA ILE A 248 -7.07 2.04 -13.70
C ILE A 248 -8.26 2.30 -14.63
N LEU A 249 -9.28 3.04 -14.17
CA LEU A 249 -10.45 3.37 -15.00
C LEU A 249 -10.15 4.40 -16.10
N THR A 250 -9.12 5.24 -15.94
CA THR A 250 -8.78 6.30 -16.91
C THR A 250 -7.51 6.07 -17.70
N ARG A 251 -6.77 4.98 -17.47
CA ARG A 251 -5.51 4.72 -18.17
C ARG A 251 -5.74 4.01 -19.50
N ASP A 252 -4.87 4.31 -20.47
CA ASP A 252 -4.82 3.61 -21.75
C ASP A 252 -4.71 2.09 -21.54
N VAL A 253 -5.61 1.38 -22.21
CA VAL A 253 -5.69 -0.08 -22.24
C VAL A 253 -4.41 -0.70 -22.80
N GLU A 254 -3.73 -0.06 -23.75
CA GLU A 254 -2.45 -0.54 -24.29
C GLU A 254 -1.32 -0.46 -23.24
N GLU A 255 -1.35 0.54 -22.36
CA GLU A 255 -0.42 0.61 -21.23
C GLU A 255 -0.75 -0.46 -20.19
N LEU A 256 -2.04 -0.63 -19.85
CA LEU A 256 -2.48 -1.67 -18.93
C LEU A 256 -2.15 -3.07 -19.44
N ALA A 257 -2.22 -3.31 -20.75
CA ALA A 257 -1.86 -4.58 -21.37
C ALA A 257 -0.39 -4.98 -21.17
N ARG A 258 0.48 -4.05 -20.76
CA ARG A 258 1.90 -4.31 -20.44
C ARG A 258 2.13 -4.59 -18.94
N THR A 259 1.07 -4.65 -18.15
CA THR A 259 1.10 -4.92 -16.72
C THR A 259 0.64 -6.35 -16.41
N ASP A 260 0.53 -6.69 -15.11
CA ASP A 260 -0.02 -7.97 -14.65
C ASP A 260 -1.53 -7.92 -14.34
N ILE A 261 -2.25 -6.94 -14.90
CA ILE A 261 -3.72 -6.87 -14.80
C ILE A 261 -4.36 -8.16 -15.35
N ALA A 262 -5.47 -8.59 -14.76
CA ALA A 262 -6.17 -9.79 -15.19
C ALA A 262 -6.78 -9.63 -16.60
N ASP A 263 -6.60 -10.63 -17.47
CA ASP A 263 -7.06 -10.58 -18.87
C ASP A 263 -8.56 -10.28 -19.02
N HIS A 264 -9.39 -10.83 -18.12
CA HIS A 264 -10.83 -10.60 -18.13
C HIS A 264 -11.16 -9.13 -17.81
N ALA A 265 -10.40 -8.52 -16.89
CA ALA A 265 -10.58 -7.12 -16.52
C ALA A 265 -10.07 -6.19 -17.62
N LEU A 266 -8.92 -6.50 -18.22
CA LEU A 266 -8.40 -5.77 -19.37
C LEU A 266 -9.40 -5.78 -20.55
N SER A 267 -10.00 -6.95 -20.82
CA SER A 267 -11.01 -7.10 -21.87
C SER A 267 -12.27 -6.26 -21.60
N ALA A 268 -12.70 -6.17 -20.34
CA ALA A 268 -13.82 -5.33 -19.94
C ALA A 268 -13.47 -3.83 -20.03
N LEU A 269 -12.26 -3.44 -19.61
CA LEU A 269 -11.78 -2.06 -19.69
C LEU A 269 -11.63 -1.59 -21.15
N ALA A 270 -11.23 -2.48 -22.07
CA ALA A 270 -11.18 -2.19 -23.51
C ALA A 270 -12.55 -1.79 -24.11
N GLY A 271 -13.64 -2.27 -23.51
CA GLY A 271 -15.02 -1.91 -23.88
C GLY A 271 -15.66 -0.84 -23.00
N SER A 272 -14.89 -0.21 -22.09
CA SER A 272 -15.41 0.76 -21.13
C SER A 272 -15.93 2.02 -21.82
N GLY A 273 -17.10 2.49 -21.39
CA GLY A 273 -17.67 3.78 -21.75
C GLY A 273 -17.21 4.92 -20.84
N ILE A 274 -16.47 4.62 -19.76
CA ILE A 274 -16.10 5.60 -18.74
C ILE A 274 -15.14 6.65 -19.33
N ARG A 275 -15.53 7.91 -19.23
CA ARG A 275 -14.73 9.09 -19.61
C ARG A 275 -14.48 10.02 -18.43
N ASP A 276 -15.36 9.98 -17.44
CA ASP A 276 -15.29 10.81 -16.24
C ASP A 276 -15.19 9.95 -14.98
N VAL A 277 -14.16 10.17 -14.17
CA VAL A 277 -14.06 9.60 -12.82
C VAL A 277 -14.08 10.73 -11.79
N VAL A 278 -15.03 10.65 -10.85
CA VAL A 278 -15.19 11.64 -9.77
C VAL A 278 -14.84 11.00 -8.44
N VAL A 279 -13.78 11.47 -7.80
CA VAL A 279 -13.35 11.07 -6.45
C VAL A 279 -13.88 12.07 -5.44
N VAL A 280 -14.72 11.60 -4.51
CA VAL A 280 -15.40 12.44 -3.52
C VAL A 280 -14.86 12.18 -2.12
N GLY A 281 -14.27 13.21 -1.53
CA GLY A 281 -13.86 13.27 -0.14
C GLY A 281 -14.92 13.96 0.72
N ARG A 282 -15.31 13.33 1.83
CA ARG A 282 -16.23 13.93 2.81
C ARG A 282 -15.64 15.09 3.63
N ARG A 283 -14.33 15.34 3.52
CA ARG A 283 -13.59 16.41 4.20
C ARG A 283 -12.78 17.21 3.17
N ASP A 284 -12.16 18.30 3.62
CA ASP A 284 -11.28 19.14 2.81
C ASP A 284 -9.96 18.43 2.42
N PRO A 285 -9.14 19.02 1.52
CA PRO A 285 -7.94 18.36 1.00
C PRO A 285 -6.86 18.12 2.06
N ALA A 286 -6.81 18.92 3.14
CA ALA A 286 -5.83 18.72 4.23
C ALA A 286 -6.12 17.43 5.02
N HIS A 287 -7.30 16.85 4.81
CA HIS A 287 -7.74 15.60 5.41
C HIS A 287 -7.75 14.41 4.43
N ALA A 288 -7.13 14.58 3.26
CA ALA A 288 -6.84 13.49 2.36
C ALA A 288 -6.01 12.40 3.04
N ALA A 289 -6.30 11.16 2.66
CA ALA A 289 -5.54 9.99 3.09
C ALA A 289 -4.69 9.40 1.95
N TYR A 290 -4.76 10.01 0.75
CA TYR A 290 -3.82 9.68 -0.30
C TYR A 290 -2.45 10.29 0.03
N THR A 291 -1.41 9.68 -0.48
CA THR A 291 -0.04 10.16 -0.33
C THR A 291 0.39 10.94 -1.57
N THR A 292 1.32 11.87 -1.37
CA THR A 292 1.86 12.72 -2.44
C THR A 292 2.29 11.95 -3.69
N PRO A 293 3.01 10.80 -3.62
CA PRO A 293 3.40 10.07 -4.81
C PRO A 293 2.24 9.58 -5.69
N GLU A 294 1.14 9.15 -5.07
CA GLU A 294 -0.04 8.59 -5.73
C GLU A 294 -0.85 9.69 -6.41
N LEU A 295 -0.97 10.87 -5.76
CA LEU A 295 -1.57 12.05 -6.38
C LEU A 295 -0.75 12.52 -7.59
N LEU A 296 0.58 12.57 -7.45
CA LEU A 296 1.48 12.93 -8.55
C LEU A 296 1.45 11.91 -9.68
N GLY A 297 1.30 10.62 -9.36
CA GLY A 297 1.13 9.54 -10.34
C GLY A 297 -0.13 9.73 -11.17
N LEU A 298 -1.24 10.14 -10.55
CA LEU A 298 -2.48 10.46 -11.26
C LEU A 298 -2.31 11.72 -12.13
N ALA A 299 -1.68 12.78 -11.59
CA ALA A 299 -1.43 14.02 -12.35
C ALA A 299 -0.40 13.85 -13.48
N GLY A 300 0.42 12.80 -13.41
CA GLY A 300 1.41 12.45 -14.41
C GLY A 300 0.86 11.75 -15.66
N LEU A 301 -0.45 11.44 -15.71
CA LEU A 301 -1.14 10.90 -16.90
C LEU A 301 -1.33 11.95 -18.02
N SER A 302 -0.52 13.01 -17.99
CA SER A 302 -0.82 14.37 -18.45
C SER A 302 -0.97 14.59 -19.95
N THR A 303 -0.92 13.54 -20.78
CA THR A 303 -1.23 13.67 -22.22
C THR A 303 -2.69 13.36 -22.54
N GLU A 304 -3.39 12.59 -21.69
CA GLU A 304 -4.73 12.06 -22.01
C GLU A 304 -5.78 12.27 -20.92
N VAL A 305 -5.38 12.66 -19.70
CA VAL A 305 -6.29 12.85 -18.57
C VAL A 305 -6.16 14.26 -17.99
N GLU A 306 -7.25 15.03 -18.03
CA GLU A 306 -7.36 16.31 -17.34
C GLU A 306 -7.80 16.10 -15.89
N LEU A 307 -7.03 16.66 -14.94
CA LEU A 307 -7.39 16.68 -13.53
C LEU A 307 -7.95 18.04 -13.14
N THR A 308 -9.20 18.05 -12.64
CA THR A 308 -9.83 19.21 -12.04
C THR A 308 -10.01 18.97 -10.55
N VAL A 309 -9.57 19.92 -9.72
CA VAL A 309 -9.85 19.90 -8.28
C VAL A 309 -10.80 21.04 -7.96
N ASP A 310 -11.99 20.71 -7.49
CA ASP A 310 -12.93 21.69 -6.95
C ASP A 310 -12.83 21.67 -5.42
N CYS A 311 -12.35 22.78 -4.88
CA CYS A 311 -12.25 23.02 -3.45
C CYS A 311 -12.98 24.32 -3.12
N PRO A 312 -14.12 24.29 -2.42
CA PRO A 312 -14.83 25.49 -2.04
C PRO A 312 -13.90 26.39 -1.20
N SER A 313 -13.70 27.62 -1.66
CA SER A 313 -12.68 28.55 -1.18
C SER A 313 -12.83 28.91 0.31
N ALA A 314 -11.83 28.52 1.13
CA ALA A 314 -11.12 29.33 2.13
C ALA A 314 -10.19 28.39 2.94
N MET A 315 -8.95 28.19 2.48
CA MET A 315 -7.91 27.59 3.32
C MET A 315 -7.40 28.64 4.31
N ASP A 316 -7.82 28.56 5.56
CA ASP A 316 -7.08 29.21 6.65
C ASP A 316 -5.90 28.29 7.03
N VAL A 317 -4.75 28.57 6.42
CA VAL A 317 -3.49 27.80 6.55
C VAL A 317 -2.89 27.81 7.96
N ASN A 318 -3.58 28.40 8.96
CA ASN A 318 -3.10 28.56 10.33
C ASN A 318 -3.77 27.64 11.36
N HIS A 319 -4.65 26.71 10.97
CA HIS A 319 -5.28 25.82 11.95
C HIS A 319 -4.46 24.53 12.16
N PRO A 320 -3.94 24.25 13.37
CA PRO A 320 -3.24 23.01 13.64
C PRO A 320 -4.22 21.82 13.52
N PRO A 321 -3.76 20.64 13.08
CA PRO A 321 -4.60 19.46 12.93
C PRO A 321 -4.82 18.83 14.31
N ASN A 322 -5.73 19.37 15.11
CA ASN A 322 -6.38 18.72 16.24
C ASN A 322 -7.51 19.60 16.79
N GLU A 323 -8.76 19.29 16.46
CA GLU A 323 -9.84 19.03 17.42
C GLU A 323 -11.13 18.65 16.65
N PHE A 324 -12.01 17.90 17.32
CA PHE A 324 -13.21 17.25 16.81
C PHE A 324 -14.31 18.23 16.35
N ASP A 325 -14.05 19.12 15.39
CA ASP A 325 -15.13 19.81 14.66
C ASP A 325 -15.48 19.03 13.39
N GLN A 326 -16.57 18.27 13.44
CA GLN A 326 -17.05 17.45 12.32
C GLN A 326 -18.05 18.19 11.42
N THR A 327 -18.25 19.49 11.59
CA THR A 327 -19.42 20.19 11.01
C THR A 327 -19.13 21.30 10.00
N SER A 328 -17.86 21.69 9.80
CA SER A 328 -17.51 22.90 9.03
C SER A 328 -16.63 22.67 7.79
N HIS A 329 -16.30 21.43 7.45
CA HIS A 329 -15.37 21.15 6.34
C HIS A 329 -16.07 20.99 5.00
N SER A 330 -15.70 21.83 4.04
CA SER A 330 -16.14 21.73 2.65
C SER A 330 -15.68 20.39 2.03
N PRO A 331 -16.56 19.64 1.35
CA PRO A 331 -16.17 18.40 0.68
C PRO A 331 -15.18 18.70 -0.46
N THR A 332 -14.23 17.79 -0.66
CA THR A 332 -13.27 17.86 -1.76
C THR A 332 -13.75 16.98 -2.90
N THR A 333 -13.76 17.53 -4.11
CA THR A 333 -14.02 16.75 -5.32
C THR A 333 -12.80 16.80 -6.22
N LEU A 334 -12.23 15.64 -6.53
CA LEU A 334 -11.21 15.47 -7.55
C LEU A 334 -11.85 14.79 -8.74
N LYS A 335 -11.79 15.43 -9.91
CA LYS A 335 -12.28 14.90 -11.17
C LYS A 335 -11.10 14.54 -12.06
N ALA A 336 -11.10 13.33 -12.58
CA ALA A 336 -10.21 12.88 -13.65
C ALA A 336 -11.04 12.62 -14.90
N GLN A 337 -10.71 13.29 -15.99
CA GLN A 337 -11.47 13.22 -17.24
C GLN A 337 -10.55 12.83 -18.40
N ILE A 338 -10.92 11.81 -19.16
CA ILE A 338 -10.23 11.42 -20.39
C ILE A 338 -10.53 12.49 -21.46
N VAL A 339 -9.48 13.00 -22.09
CA VAL A 339 -9.56 14.01 -23.15
C VAL A 339 -9.40 13.30 -24.49
N ASP A 340 -10.42 13.37 -25.34
CA ASP A 340 -10.30 12.88 -26.73
C ASP A 340 -9.52 13.93 -27.56
N GLU A 341 -8.50 13.51 -28.31
CA GLU A 341 -7.82 14.35 -29.33
C GLU A 341 -8.76 14.72 -30.51
#